data_AF-A0A1G1HVH8-F1
#
_entry.id   AF-A0A1G1HVH8-F1
#
_cell.length_a   1.000
_cell.length_b   1.000
_cell.length_c   1.000
_cell.angle_alpha   90.00
_cell.angle_beta   90.00
_cell.angle_gamma   90.00
#
_symmetry.space_group_name_H-M   'P 1'
#
loop_
_entity.id
_entity.type
_entity.pdbx_description
1 polymer ?
#
loop_
_entity_poly.entity_id
_entity_poly.type
_entity_poly.pdbx_seq_one_letter_code
_entity_poly.pdbx_strand_id
1 'polypeptide(L)'
;MPLNYRLAIDGDVYEKSAWNLFLQSAFPSYEAFWLKHVIPLTTRPRDIHFKDDAALAAEDKNAEDIAIAQLHYTVLKHLTMAYELIRAQGSDELMLFAGLSALTASQDVAFELLQRHMQRGKYDPWKESPLPGEKAKSGKDARRKWIKDHNYPLQRIRDYRNKLIHGRMLPRIFDPGGIVVPTMASVEKYVDWRMVTNVARGGAASSSDFTYARTLLQDAWRETLQYLEESWRTYLLVDCNGDPPKDLKGRGPRRGRDPDGDVASFVKLSAGTLWELVPASHSEGRCEED
;
A
#
# COMPACT_ATOMS: atom_id res chain seq x y z
N MET A 1 -10.61 -20.72 29.43
CA MET A 1 -9.32 -21.01 28.75
C MET A 1 -9.27 -20.15 27.50
N PRO A 2 -8.15 -19.48 27.19
CA PRO A 2 -8.04 -18.77 25.92
C PRO A 2 -8.18 -19.81 24.80
N LEU A 3 -9.19 -19.62 23.94
CA LEU A 3 -9.39 -20.46 22.77
C LEU A 3 -8.16 -20.27 21.86
N ASN A 4 -7.49 -21.38 21.54
CA ASN A 4 -6.28 -21.39 20.73
C ASN A 4 -6.65 -21.29 19.24
N TYR A 5 -7.29 -20.17 18.86
CA TYR A 5 -7.59 -19.89 17.46
C TYR A 5 -6.30 -19.62 16.68
N ARG A 6 -6.30 -20.00 15.40
CA ARG A 6 -5.19 -19.73 14.47
C ARG A 6 -5.76 -19.30 13.13
N LEU A 7 -5.21 -18.28 12.52
CA LEU A 7 -5.67 -17.76 11.23
C LEU A 7 -5.56 -18.84 10.13
N ALA A 8 -4.52 -19.67 10.19
CA ALA A 8 -4.30 -20.80 9.30
C ALA A 8 -5.42 -21.86 9.34
N ILE A 9 -6.15 -21.98 10.46
CA ILE A 9 -7.13 -23.04 10.72
C ILE A 9 -8.56 -22.48 10.76
N ASP A 10 -8.73 -21.36 11.45
CA ASP A 10 -10.02 -20.77 11.82
C ASP A 10 -10.34 -19.48 11.03
N GLY A 11 -9.40 -19.00 10.22
CA GLY A 11 -9.63 -17.91 9.28
C GLY A 11 -10.61 -18.29 8.17
N ASP A 12 -11.17 -17.29 7.49
CA ASP A 12 -11.90 -17.51 6.25
C ASP A 12 -10.95 -17.99 5.12
N VAL A 13 -11.50 -18.33 3.94
CA VAL A 13 -10.72 -18.80 2.78
C VAL A 13 -9.64 -17.79 2.38
N TYR A 14 -9.94 -16.49 2.50
CA TYR A 14 -9.06 -15.42 2.09
C TYR A 14 -7.93 -15.18 3.09
N GLU A 15 -8.25 -15.14 4.39
CA GLU A 15 -7.31 -15.06 5.51
C GLU A 15 -6.31 -16.23 5.45
N LYS A 16 -6.81 -17.46 5.27
CA LYS A 16 -5.97 -18.66 5.13
C LYS A 16 -5.04 -18.59 3.94
N SER A 17 -5.53 -18.12 2.79
CA SER A 17 -4.70 -17.92 1.60
C SER A 17 -3.57 -16.93 1.89
N ALA A 18 -3.90 -15.74 2.41
CA ALA A 18 -2.91 -14.71 2.70
C ALA A 18 -1.91 -15.12 3.80
N TRP A 19 -2.34 -15.95 4.76
CA TRP A 19 -1.46 -16.53 5.77
C TRP A 19 -0.29 -17.29 5.16
N ASN A 20 -0.60 -18.17 4.21
CA ASN A 20 0.40 -18.97 3.51
C ASN A 20 1.24 -18.15 2.54
N LEU A 21 0.71 -17.02 2.03
CA LEU A 21 1.40 -16.17 1.07
C LEU A 21 2.48 -15.29 1.71
N PHE A 22 2.14 -14.53 2.75
CA PHE A 22 3.06 -13.56 3.34
C PHE A 22 2.81 -13.20 4.82
N LEU A 23 1.60 -13.37 5.36
CA LEU A 23 1.33 -12.87 6.73
C LEU A 23 2.22 -13.53 7.77
N GLN A 24 2.36 -14.86 7.74
CA GLN A 24 3.11 -15.59 8.77
C GLN A 24 4.58 -15.17 8.88
N SER A 25 5.19 -14.78 7.76
CA SER A 25 6.62 -14.47 7.68
C SER A 25 6.92 -12.98 7.72
N ALA A 26 6.04 -12.15 7.15
CA ALA A 26 6.31 -10.72 6.94
C ALA A 26 5.38 -9.78 7.72
N PHE A 27 4.21 -10.26 8.20
CA PHE A 27 3.27 -9.45 8.98
C PHE A 27 2.57 -10.28 10.09
N PRO A 28 3.31 -10.94 10.98
CA PRO A 28 2.74 -11.82 12.01
C PRO A 28 1.82 -11.11 12.99
N SER A 29 1.98 -9.80 13.20
CA SER A 29 1.11 -9.00 14.06
C SER A 29 -0.33 -8.91 13.57
N TYR A 30 -0.58 -9.28 12.30
CA TYR A 30 -1.94 -9.42 11.77
C TYR A 30 -2.75 -10.45 12.56
N GLU A 31 -2.23 -11.67 12.77
CA GLU A 31 -2.94 -12.72 13.53
C GLU A 31 -3.13 -12.31 15.00
N ALA A 32 -2.12 -11.71 15.62
CA ALA A 32 -2.25 -11.24 17.00
C ALA A 32 -3.36 -10.20 17.16
N PHE A 33 -3.49 -9.28 16.20
CA PHE A 33 -4.58 -8.30 16.18
C PHE A 33 -5.92 -9.00 15.97
N TRP A 34 -5.99 -9.91 15.00
CA TRP A 34 -7.18 -10.68 14.68
C TRP A 34 -7.71 -11.46 15.90
N LEU A 35 -6.83 -12.15 16.62
CA LEU A 35 -7.16 -12.86 17.86
C LEU A 35 -7.72 -11.94 18.94
N LYS A 36 -7.09 -10.77 19.12
CA LYS A 36 -7.43 -9.83 20.18
C LYS A 36 -8.71 -9.04 19.90
N HIS A 37 -8.92 -8.64 18.65
CA HIS A 37 -9.92 -7.63 18.29
C HIS A 37 -11.00 -8.12 17.33
N VAL A 38 -10.74 -9.13 16.50
CA VAL A 38 -11.72 -9.63 15.51
C VAL A 38 -12.46 -10.85 16.02
N ILE A 39 -11.75 -11.85 16.57
CA ILE A 39 -12.36 -13.06 17.11
C ILE A 39 -13.50 -12.76 18.10
N PRO A 40 -13.34 -11.86 19.09
CA PRO A 40 -14.42 -11.53 20.02
C PRO A 40 -15.68 -10.98 19.35
N LEU A 41 -15.58 -10.43 18.14
CA LEU A 41 -16.74 -9.86 17.44
C LEU A 41 -17.52 -10.90 16.65
N THR A 42 -17.00 -12.12 16.50
CA THR A 42 -17.56 -13.12 15.56
C THR A 42 -18.00 -14.40 16.27
N THR A 43 -18.82 -15.21 15.61
CA THR A 43 -19.37 -16.46 16.15
C THR A 43 -18.45 -17.67 15.95
N ARG A 44 -17.15 -17.43 15.71
CA ARG A 44 -16.14 -18.46 15.42
C ARG A 44 -15.98 -19.47 16.58
N PRO A 45 -15.64 -20.74 16.28
CA PRO A 45 -15.35 -21.29 14.96
C PRO A 45 -16.60 -21.72 14.17
N ARG A 46 -17.81 -21.56 14.75
CA ARG A 46 -19.04 -22.04 14.12
C ARG A 46 -19.36 -21.27 12.84
N ASP A 47 -19.13 -19.96 12.88
CA ASP A 47 -19.41 -19.06 11.76
C ASP A 47 -18.48 -17.83 11.81
N ILE A 48 -18.18 -17.26 10.64
CA ILE A 48 -17.28 -16.12 10.46
C ILE A 48 -18.00 -14.77 10.60
N HIS A 49 -19.33 -14.76 10.58
CA HIS A 49 -20.14 -13.54 10.71
C HIS A 49 -19.99 -12.89 12.08
N PHE A 50 -20.24 -11.57 12.12
CA PHE A 50 -20.32 -10.83 13.37
C PHE A 50 -21.47 -11.33 14.24
N LYS A 51 -21.28 -11.25 15.55
CA LYS A 51 -22.33 -11.42 16.55
C LYS A 51 -23.40 -10.31 16.36
N ASP A 52 -24.61 -10.57 16.83
CA ASP A 52 -25.64 -9.53 16.89
C ASP A 52 -25.30 -8.44 17.93
N ASP A 53 -26.00 -7.32 17.87
CA ASP A 53 -25.75 -6.15 18.73
C ASP A 53 -25.87 -6.48 20.23
N ALA A 54 -26.78 -7.40 20.60
CA ALA A 54 -26.98 -7.78 22.00
C ALA A 54 -25.79 -8.59 22.53
N ALA A 55 -25.29 -9.54 21.75
CA ALA A 55 -24.12 -10.34 22.09
C ALA A 55 -22.83 -9.51 22.06
N LEU A 56 -22.71 -8.55 21.14
CA LEU A 56 -21.60 -7.60 21.14
C LEU A 56 -21.61 -6.70 22.38
N ALA A 57 -22.77 -6.15 22.74
CA ALA A 57 -22.90 -5.32 23.94
C ALA A 57 -22.57 -6.10 25.22
N ALA A 58 -22.92 -7.40 25.28
CA ALA A 58 -22.56 -8.26 26.42
C ALA A 58 -21.04 -8.47 26.59
N GLU A 59 -20.24 -8.20 25.54
CA GLU A 59 -18.78 -8.26 25.55
C GLU A 59 -18.11 -6.88 25.54
N ASP A 60 -18.89 -5.82 25.84
CA ASP A 60 -18.45 -4.42 25.80
C ASP A 60 -17.90 -4.02 24.42
N LYS A 61 -18.56 -4.51 23.37
CA LYS A 61 -18.24 -4.22 21.96
C LYS A 61 -19.31 -3.34 21.34
N ASN A 62 -18.88 -2.45 20.45
CA ASN A 62 -19.77 -1.51 19.78
C ASN A 62 -19.45 -1.37 18.28
N ALA A 63 -20.18 -0.50 17.60
CA ALA A 63 -20.01 -0.23 16.17
C ALA A 63 -18.57 0.17 15.77
N GLU A 64 -17.81 0.83 16.65
CA GLU A 64 -16.41 1.18 16.38
C GLU A 64 -15.50 -0.05 16.37
N ASP A 65 -15.74 -1.06 17.23
CA ASP A 65 -15.02 -2.34 17.17
C ASP A 65 -15.24 -3.02 15.80
N ILE A 66 -16.48 -3.02 15.32
CA ILE A 66 -16.82 -3.60 14.00
C ILE A 66 -16.12 -2.82 12.89
N ALA A 67 -16.18 -1.49 12.91
CA ALA A 67 -15.51 -0.65 11.91
C ALA A 67 -13.99 -0.90 11.89
N ILE A 68 -13.35 -1.02 13.06
CA ILE A 68 -11.92 -1.35 13.17
C ILE A 68 -11.63 -2.75 12.58
N ALA A 69 -12.47 -3.74 12.84
CA ALA A 69 -12.32 -5.08 12.27
C ALA A 69 -12.50 -5.10 10.74
N GLN A 70 -13.45 -4.33 10.20
CA GLN A 70 -13.63 -4.17 8.75
C GLN A 70 -12.45 -3.48 8.08
N LEU A 71 -11.90 -2.43 8.71
CA LEU A 71 -10.69 -1.77 8.24
C LEU A 71 -9.51 -2.76 8.23
N HIS A 72 -9.36 -3.58 9.27
CA HIS A 72 -8.30 -4.60 9.35
C HIS A 72 -8.37 -5.59 8.18
N TYR A 73 -9.57 -6.10 7.88
CA TYR A 73 -9.79 -6.99 6.75
C TYR A 73 -9.58 -6.28 5.39
N THR A 74 -9.95 -5.00 5.28
CA THR A 74 -9.73 -4.20 4.07
C THR A 74 -8.22 -3.97 3.82
N VAL A 75 -7.42 -3.76 4.87
CA VAL A 75 -5.95 -3.72 4.75
C VAL A 75 -5.43 -5.03 4.14
N LEU A 76 -5.90 -6.19 4.63
CA LEU A 76 -5.52 -7.49 4.10
C LEU A 76 -5.84 -7.61 2.60
N LYS A 77 -7.05 -7.22 2.20
CA LYS A 77 -7.50 -7.29 0.79
C LYS A 77 -6.56 -6.54 -0.14
N HIS A 78 -6.23 -5.30 0.22
CA HIS A 78 -5.34 -4.48 -0.58
C HIS A 78 -3.90 -5.00 -0.59
N LEU A 79 -3.40 -5.52 0.54
CA LEU A 79 -2.06 -6.10 0.61
C LEU A 79 -1.98 -7.36 -0.27
N THR A 80 -2.91 -8.29 -0.15
CA THR A 80 -2.91 -9.50 -0.98
C THR A 80 -2.99 -9.17 -2.47
N MET A 81 -3.80 -8.18 -2.88
CA MET A 81 -3.84 -7.70 -4.26
C MET A 81 -2.48 -7.17 -4.74
N ALA A 82 -1.79 -6.36 -3.93
CA ALA A 82 -0.45 -5.89 -4.27
C ALA A 82 0.56 -7.05 -4.38
N TYR A 83 0.48 -8.03 -3.49
CA TYR A 83 1.35 -9.20 -3.50
C TYR A 83 1.15 -10.08 -4.74
N GLU A 84 -0.10 -10.30 -5.13
CA GLU A 84 -0.44 -11.05 -6.35
C GLU A 84 0.12 -10.35 -7.61
N LEU A 85 -0.01 -9.03 -7.69
CA LEU A 85 0.57 -8.23 -8.78
C LEU A 85 2.09 -8.29 -8.82
N ILE A 86 2.76 -8.35 -7.67
CA ILE A 86 4.22 -8.55 -7.58
C ILE A 86 4.64 -9.92 -8.11
N ARG A 87 3.81 -10.95 -7.86
CA ARG A 87 4.09 -12.34 -8.26
C ARG A 87 3.72 -12.65 -9.70
N ALA A 88 2.85 -11.86 -10.32
CA ALA A 88 2.46 -12.04 -11.71
C ALA A 88 3.69 -12.03 -12.63
N GLN A 89 3.70 -12.91 -13.63
CA GLN A 89 4.74 -12.91 -14.65
C GLN A 89 4.53 -11.70 -15.57
N GLY A 90 5.63 -11.00 -15.89
CA GLY A 90 5.56 -9.66 -16.47
C GLY A 90 5.53 -8.57 -15.41
N SER A 91 5.99 -7.39 -15.79
CA SER A 91 5.84 -6.17 -15.00
C SER A 91 5.71 -5.06 -16.00
N ASP A 92 4.48 -4.89 -16.47
CA ASP A 92 4.11 -3.75 -17.27
C ASP A 92 3.75 -2.56 -16.37
N GLU A 93 3.45 -1.43 -17.00
CA GLU A 93 3.12 -0.21 -16.29
C GLU A 93 1.80 -0.35 -15.53
N LEU A 94 0.84 -1.11 -16.08
CA LEU A 94 -0.46 -1.30 -15.47
C LEU A 94 -0.33 -2.05 -14.14
N MET A 95 0.52 -3.08 -14.09
CA MET A 95 0.84 -3.80 -12.85
C MET A 95 1.52 -2.89 -11.82
N LEU A 96 2.46 -2.05 -12.26
CA LEU A 96 3.09 -1.06 -11.37
C LEU A 96 2.06 -0.09 -10.79
N PHE A 97 1.22 0.48 -11.65
CA PHE A 97 0.13 1.39 -11.27
C PHE A 97 -0.84 0.73 -10.28
N ALA A 98 -1.32 -0.47 -10.61
CA ALA A 98 -2.31 -1.17 -9.82
C ALA A 98 -1.71 -1.60 -8.47
N GLY A 99 -0.47 -2.08 -8.46
CA GLY A 99 0.25 -2.49 -7.26
C GLY A 99 0.49 -1.32 -6.32
N LEU A 100 0.98 -0.19 -6.82
CA LEU A 100 1.16 1.02 -6.01
C LEU A 100 -0.17 1.60 -5.52
N SER A 101 -1.23 1.52 -6.33
CA SER A 101 -2.57 1.95 -5.92
C SER A 101 -3.09 1.07 -4.77
N ALA A 102 -2.95 -0.25 -4.89
CA ALA A 102 -3.27 -1.22 -3.83
C ALA A 102 -2.50 -0.93 -2.54
N LEU A 103 -1.19 -0.70 -2.63
CA LEU A 103 -0.35 -0.33 -1.48
C LEU A 103 -0.80 0.97 -0.82
N THR A 104 -1.06 2.03 -1.61
CA THR A 104 -1.52 3.30 -1.01
C THR A 104 -2.92 3.20 -0.42
N ALA A 105 -3.78 2.33 -0.95
CA ALA A 105 -5.09 2.05 -0.36
C ALA A 105 -4.96 1.30 0.97
N SER A 106 -4.07 0.29 1.07
CA SER A 106 -3.83 -0.40 2.34
C SER A 106 -3.28 0.55 3.41
N GLN A 107 -2.37 1.46 3.04
CA GLN A 107 -1.84 2.50 3.92
C GLN A 107 -2.93 3.42 4.44
N ASP A 108 -3.78 3.92 3.54
CA ASP A 108 -4.90 4.82 3.87
C ASP A 108 -5.86 4.21 4.91
N VAL A 109 -6.23 2.95 4.70
CA VAL A 109 -7.13 2.19 5.59
C VAL A 109 -6.43 1.88 6.92
N ALA A 110 -5.14 1.51 6.88
CA ALA A 110 -4.37 1.23 8.09
C ALA A 110 -4.20 2.48 8.96
N PHE A 111 -3.94 3.64 8.36
CA PHE A 111 -3.80 4.91 9.09
C PHE A 111 -5.11 5.32 9.76
N GLU A 112 -6.25 5.09 9.12
CA GLU A 112 -7.55 5.28 9.73
C GLU A 112 -7.76 4.34 10.92
N LEU A 113 -7.52 3.04 10.73
CA LEU A 113 -7.63 2.03 11.79
C LEU A 113 -6.80 2.41 13.01
N LEU A 114 -5.52 2.71 12.79
CA LEU A 114 -4.58 3.09 13.85
C LEU A 114 -5.09 4.32 14.62
N GLN A 115 -5.60 5.33 13.92
CA GLN A 115 -6.10 6.54 14.57
C GLN A 115 -7.39 6.32 15.35
N ARG A 116 -8.32 5.51 14.83
CA ARG A 116 -9.55 5.12 15.53
C ARG A 116 -9.21 4.33 16.79
N HIS A 117 -8.31 3.35 16.69
CA HIS A 117 -7.88 2.56 17.84
C HIS A 117 -7.25 3.42 18.94
N MET A 118 -6.39 4.39 18.59
CA MET A 118 -5.78 5.29 19.56
C MET A 118 -6.75 6.32 20.17
N GLN A 119 -7.88 6.60 19.53
CA GLN A 119 -8.83 7.63 19.94
C GLN A 119 -10.26 7.12 19.80
N ARG A 120 -10.56 6.06 20.55
CA ARG A 120 -11.87 5.40 20.55
C ARG A 120 -12.99 6.39 20.87
N GLY A 121 -14.13 6.22 20.20
CA GLY A 121 -15.34 7.03 20.32
C GLY A 121 -15.26 8.42 19.68
N LYS A 122 -14.13 8.79 19.05
CA LYS A 122 -13.93 10.14 18.51
C LYS A 122 -14.43 10.31 17.08
N TYR A 123 -14.44 9.23 16.30
CA TYR A 123 -14.81 9.24 14.90
C TYR A 123 -16.07 8.42 14.70
N ASP A 124 -16.95 8.89 13.82
CA ASP A 124 -18.13 8.13 13.47
C ASP A 124 -17.72 6.83 12.74
N PRO A 125 -18.18 5.65 13.18
CA PRO A 125 -17.78 4.35 12.62
C PRO A 125 -18.20 4.15 11.16
N TRP A 126 -19.26 4.81 10.71
CA TRP A 126 -19.89 4.53 9.40
C TRP A 126 -19.72 5.66 8.40
N LYS A 127 -18.99 6.71 8.77
CA LYS A 127 -18.85 7.90 7.97
C LYS A 127 -17.47 8.02 7.36
N GLU A 128 -17.40 7.94 6.04
CA GLU A 128 -16.15 8.10 5.29
C GLU A 128 -15.70 9.56 5.17
N SER A 129 -16.63 10.46 4.82
CA SER A 129 -16.35 11.89 4.63
C SER A 129 -17.42 12.77 5.32
N PRO A 130 -17.05 13.96 5.82
CA PRO A 130 -18.04 14.90 6.36
C PRO A 130 -18.92 15.45 5.23
N LEU A 131 -20.24 15.48 5.42
CA LEU A 131 -21.11 16.28 4.56
C LEU A 131 -20.93 17.78 4.91
N PRO A 132 -21.19 18.69 3.95
CA PRO A 132 -21.15 20.13 4.23
C PRO A 132 -22.01 20.50 5.45
N GLY A 133 -21.39 21.17 6.44
CA GLY A 133 -22.07 21.63 7.67
C GLY A 133 -22.10 20.65 8.84
N GLU A 134 -21.69 19.40 8.64
CA GLU A 134 -21.65 18.41 9.73
C GLU A 134 -20.39 18.55 10.60
N LYS A 135 -20.58 18.40 11.91
CA LYS A 135 -19.47 18.46 12.90
C LYS A 135 -18.84 17.10 13.20
N ALA A 136 -19.54 16.01 12.89
CA ALA A 136 -19.07 14.65 13.19
C ALA A 136 -17.85 14.30 12.33
N LYS A 137 -16.77 13.89 13.00
CA LYS A 137 -15.49 13.53 12.38
C LYS A 137 -15.59 12.20 11.67
N SER A 138 -15.04 12.11 10.47
CA SER A 138 -15.15 10.94 9.60
C SER A 138 -13.86 10.10 9.58
N GLY A 139 -13.90 8.96 8.88
CA GLY A 139 -12.73 8.13 8.60
C GLY A 139 -11.59 8.88 7.90
N LYS A 140 -11.93 9.73 6.92
CA LYS A 140 -11.00 10.67 6.29
C LYS A 140 -10.29 11.60 7.28
N ASP A 141 -10.99 12.07 8.31
CA ASP A 141 -10.37 12.91 9.35
C ASP A 141 -9.41 12.11 10.23
N ALA A 142 -9.79 10.87 10.58
CA ALA A 142 -8.91 9.94 11.32
C ALA A 142 -7.63 9.67 10.53
N ARG A 143 -7.75 9.27 9.25
CA ARG A 143 -6.60 9.05 8.35
C ARG A 143 -5.67 10.26 8.27
N ARG A 144 -6.23 11.45 8.00
CA ARG A 144 -5.45 12.69 7.90
C ARG A 144 -4.74 13.03 9.20
N LYS A 145 -5.42 12.83 10.33
CA LYS A 145 -4.81 13.06 11.63
C LYS A 145 -3.63 12.12 11.87
N TRP A 146 -3.77 10.83 11.57
CA TRP A 146 -2.66 9.87 11.68
C TRP A 146 -1.45 10.33 10.88
N ILE A 147 -1.68 10.62 9.59
CA ILE A 147 -0.64 11.05 8.64
C ILE A 147 0.09 12.28 9.19
N LYS A 148 -0.65 13.29 9.67
CA LYS A 148 -0.07 14.52 10.20
C LYS A 148 0.72 14.28 11.49
N ASP A 149 0.16 13.53 12.42
CA ASP A 149 0.76 13.30 13.74
C ASP A 149 2.03 12.42 13.66
N HIS A 150 2.14 11.59 12.61
CA HIS A 150 3.27 10.67 12.39
C HIS A 150 4.21 11.12 11.25
N ASN A 151 4.21 12.42 10.92
CA ASN A 151 5.12 13.03 9.95
C ASN A 151 5.07 12.38 8.55
N TYR A 152 3.86 12.15 8.04
CA TYR A 152 3.60 11.68 6.68
C TYR A 152 4.32 10.37 6.35
N PRO A 153 4.05 9.28 7.09
CA PRO A 153 4.71 8.00 6.84
C PRO A 153 4.41 7.50 5.42
N LEU A 154 5.41 6.89 4.78
CA LEU A 154 5.31 6.29 3.43
C LEU A 154 4.89 7.27 2.31
N GLN A 155 4.94 8.59 2.56
CA GLN A 155 4.46 9.60 1.62
C GLN A 155 5.16 9.52 0.24
N ARG A 156 6.43 9.11 0.20
CA ARG A 156 7.18 8.90 -1.05
C ARG A 156 6.51 7.91 -2.01
N ILE A 157 5.87 6.86 -1.49
CA ILE A 157 5.15 5.85 -2.27
C ILE A 157 3.89 6.50 -2.87
N ARG A 158 3.15 7.25 -2.05
CA ARG A 158 1.95 7.99 -2.48
C ARG A 158 2.27 9.05 -3.53
N ASP A 159 3.35 9.82 -3.34
CA ASP A 159 3.76 10.87 -4.27
C ASP A 159 4.19 10.27 -5.61
N TYR A 160 4.95 9.17 -5.59
CA TYR A 160 5.34 8.47 -6.81
C TYR A 160 4.11 7.91 -7.54
N ARG A 161 3.18 7.27 -6.81
CA ARG A 161 1.90 6.82 -7.37
C ARG A 161 1.13 7.98 -7.99
N ASN A 162 0.97 9.10 -7.29
CA ASN A 162 0.24 10.25 -7.80
C ASN A 162 0.87 10.83 -9.09
N LYS A 163 2.21 10.80 -9.23
CA LYS A 163 2.88 11.19 -10.47
C LYS A 163 2.56 10.25 -11.62
N LEU A 164 2.52 8.95 -11.36
CA LEU A 164 2.13 7.97 -12.39
C LEU A 164 0.67 8.15 -12.84
N ILE A 165 -0.25 8.46 -11.93
CA ILE A 165 -1.69 8.56 -12.25
C ILE A 165 -2.10 9.93 -12.77
N HIS A 166 -1.66 10.97 -12.08
CA HIS A 166 -2.14 12.34 -12.26
C HIS A 166 -1.07 13.28 -12.82
N GLY A 167 0.18 12.83 -12.90
CA GLY A 167 1.29 13.60 -13.41
C GLY A 167 1.40 13.55 -14.93
N ARG A 168 2.48 14.15 -15.43
CA ARG A 168 2.91 13.94 -16.82
C ARG A 168 3.38 12.50 -16.95
N MET A 169 3.19 11.91 -18.13
CA MET A 169 3.74 10.58 -18.42
C MET A 169 5.25 10.60 -18.12
N LEU A 170 5.76 9.52 -17.52
CA LEU A 170 7.18 9.39 -17.17
C LEU A 170 7.92 8.63 -18.29
N PRO A 171 9.22 8.91 -18.50
CA PRO A 171 10.00 8.15 -19.45
C PRO A 171 10.17 6.71 -18.95
N ARG A 172 10.19 5.77 -19.89
CA ARG A 172 10.29 4.33 -19.62
C ARG A 172 11.27 3.71 -20.59
N ILE A 173 12.10 2.80 -20.10
CA ILE A 173 13.02 2.05 -20.94
C ILE A 173 12.53 0.61 -20.97
N PHE A 174 12.33 0.06 -22.17
CA PHE A 174 11.99 -1.35 -22.36
C PHE A 174 13.29 -2.14 -22.55
N ASP A 175 13.45 -3.19 -21.77
CA ASP A 175 14.54 -4.14 -21.91
C ASP A 175 14.01 -5.60 -21.82
N PRO A 176 14.85 -6.62 -22.07
CA PRO A 176 14.42 -8.02 -21.95
C PRO A 176 13.96 -8.46 -20.54
N GLY A 177 14.33 -7.71 -19.50
CA GLY A 177 13.93 -7.96 -18.11
C GLY A 177 12.61 -7.28 -17.72
N GLY A 178 12.11 -6.33 -18.51
CA GLY A 178 10.82 -5.67 -18.33
C GLY A 178 10.89 -4.17 -18.56
N ILE A 179 10.03 -3.42 -17.85
CA ILE A 179 10.08 -1.96 -17.89
C ILE A 179 10.97 -1.41 -16.78
N VAL A 180 11.81 -0.46 -17.17
CA VAL A 180 12.68 0.31 -16.30
C VAL A 180 12.11 1.72 -16.18
N VAL A 181 11.92 2.17 -14.94
CA VAL A 181 11.27 3.44 -14.59
C VAL A 181 12.16 4.26 -13.64
N PRO A 182 12.02 5.59 -13.58
CA PRO A 182 12.72 6.40 -12.59
C PRO A 182 12.43 5.91 -11.17
N THR A 183 13.44 5.88 -10.31
CA THR A 183 13.22 5.58 -8.88
C THR A 183 12.33 6.64 -8.23
N MET A 184 11.73 6.31 -7.07
CA MET A 184 10.97 7.30 -6.28
C MET A 184 11.78 8.54 -5.89
N ALA A 185 13.10 8.40 -5.75
CA ALA A 185 14.00 9.49 -5.36
C ALA A 185 14.42 10.39 -6.54
N SER A 186 14.35 9.86 -7.76
CA SER A 186 14.86 10.54 -8.96
C SER A 186 13.75 10.99 -9.92
N VAL A 187 12.50 10.57 -9.71
CA VAL A 187 11.36 10.82 -10.61
C VAL A 187 11.21 12.30 -11.02
N GLU A 188 11.49 13.25 -10.14
CA GLU A 188 11.37 14.69 -10.44
C GLU A 188 12.38 15.17 -11.48
N LYS A 189 13.55 14.50 -11.57
CA LYS A 189 14.58 14.83 -12.56
C LYS A 189 14.13 14.54 -13.99
N TYR A 190 13.13 13.66 -14.15
CA TYR A 190 12.73 13.10 -15.44
C TYR A 190 11.32 13.51 -15.88
N VAL A 191 10.78 14.58 -15.29
CA VAL A 191 9.53 15.20 -15.76
C VAL A 191 9.70 15.77 -17.18
N ASP A 192 10.92 16.23 -17.52
CA ASP A 192 11.30 16.59 -18.88
C ASP A 192 11.98 15.41 -19.58
N TRP A 193 11.30 14.76 -20.52
CA TRP A 193 11.84 13.57 -21.20
C TRP A 193 13.08 13.86 -22.03
N ARG A 194 13.35 15.13 -22.38
CA ARG A 194 14.57 15.50 -23.08
C ARG A 194 15.82 15.15 -22.26
N MET A 195 15.68 15.06 -20.94
CA MET A 195 16.75 14.59 -20.04
C MET A 195 17.16 13.14 -20.30
N VAL A 196 16.25 12.34 -20.87
CA VAL A 196 16.49 10.93 -21.24
C VAL A 196 16.77 10.81 -22.75
N THR A 197 16.06 11.56 -23.59
CA THR A 197 16.13 11.39 -25.05
C THR A 197 17.25 12.18 -25.72
N ASN A 198 17.81 13.20 -25.08
CA ASN A 198 18.80 14.09 -25.69
C ASN A 198 20.18 14.02 -25.02
N VAL A 199 20.80 12.84 -25.08
CA VAL A 199 22.16 12.59 -24.56
C VAL A 199 23.17 13.58 -25.16
N ALA A 200 23.01 13.94 -26.44
CA ALA A 200 23.89 14.86 -27.16
C ALA A 200 23.88 16.30 -26.61
N ARG A 201 22.83 16.72 -25.87
CA ARG A 201 22.74 18.05 -25.24
C ARG A 201 23.04 18.03 -23.73
N GLY A 202 23.76 17.00 -23.26
CA GLY A 202 24.12 16.88 -21.85
C GLY A 202 23.02 16.25 -20.98
N GLY A 203 22.04 15.56 -21.58
CA GLY A 203 21.15 14.67 -20.85
C GLY A 203 21.94 13.51 -20.27
N ALA A 204 22.16 13.52 -18.96
CA ALA A 204 22.88 12.46 -18.23
C ALA A 204 21.90 11.67 -17.38
N ALA A 205 21.12 10.79 -18.02
CA ALA A 205 20.41 9.74 -17.28
C ALA A 205 21.44 8.81 -16.63
N SER A 206 21.51 8.81 -15.29
CA SER A 206 22.33 7.85 -14.56
C SER A 206 21.58 6.53 -14.49
N SER A 207 22.24 5.39 -14.70
CA SER A 207 21.61 4.08 -14.50
C SER A 207 21.05 3.92 -13.08
N SER A 208 21.71 4.51 -12.08
CA SER A 208 21.29 4.52 -10.68
C SER A 208 19.98 5.28 -10.42
N ASP A 209 19.58 6.15 -11.35
CA ASP A 209 18.35 6.91 -11.25
C ASP A 209 17.13 6.11 -11.74
N PHE A 210 17.32 4.90 -12.25
CA PHE A 210 16.26 4.03 -12.73
C PHE A 210 16.28 2.67 -12.02
N THR A 211 15.15 1.99 -12.03
CA THR A 211 15.02 0.63 -11.51
C THR A 211 13.92 -0.10 -12.28
N TYR A 212 13.92 -1.42 -12.23
CA TYR A 212 12.81 -2.20 -12.76
C TYR A 212 11.52 -1.87 -12.00
N ALA A 213 10.41 -1.75 -12.71
CA ALA A 213 9.11 -1.52 -12.09
C ALA A 213 8.76 -2.58 -11.05
N ARG A 214 9.12 -3.84 -11.31
CA ARG A 214 8.96 -4.95 -10.36
C ARG A 214 9.72 -4.69 -9.06
N THR A 215 11.00 -4.32 -9.17
CA THR A 215 11.86 -4.03 -8.02
C THR A 215 11.29 -2.86 -7.23
N LEU A 216 10.91 -1.76 -7.90
CA LEU A 216 10.28 -0.61 -7.24
C LEU A 216 9.03 -1.00 -6.46
N LEU A 217 8.15 -1.80 -7.07
CA LEU A 217 6.93 -2.28 -6.42
C LEU A 217 7.23 -3.22 -5.24
N GLN A 218 8.20 -4.12 -5.39
CA GLN A 218 8.67 -4.99 -4.31
C GLN A 218 9.27 -4.21 -3.13
N ASP A 219 10.02 -3.15 -3.40
CA ASP A 219 10.61 -2.30 -2.37
C ASP A 219 9.52 -1.52 -1.62
N ALA A 220 8.56 -0.96 -2.36
CA ALA A 220 7.38 -0.29 -1.80
C ALA A 220 6.54 -1.23 -0.93
N TRP A 221 6.40 -2.49 -1.36
CA TRP A 221 5.74 -3.54 -0.60
C TRP A 221 6.44 -3.85 0.72
N ARG A 222 7.76 -4.08 0.68
CA ARG A 222 8.54 -4.38 1.89
C ARG A 222 8.48 -3.22 2.90
N GLU A 223 8.64 -1.98 2.43
CA GLU A 223 8.55 -0.80 3.29
C GLU A 223 7.15 -0.65 3.90
N THR A 224 6.09 -0.91 3.13
CA THR A 224 4.71 -0.87 3.62
C THR A 224 4.47 -1.93 4.69
N LEU A 225 4.82 -3.20 4.44
CA LEU A 225 4.64 -4.26 5.42
C LEU A 225 5.45 -4.02 6.69
N GLN A 226 6.71 -3.59 6.56
CA GLN A 226 7.55 -3.27 7.72
C GLN A 226 6.89 -2.20 8.59
N TYR A 227 6.44 -1.10 7.98
CA TYR A 227 5.77 -0.03 8.71
C TYR A 227 4.50 -0.53 9.41
N LEU A 228 3.68 -1.36 8.74
CA LEU A 228 2.45 -1.90 9.31
C LEU A 228 2.71 -2.87 10.47
N GLU A 229 3.67 -3.78 10.33
CA GLU A 229 4.11 -4.69 11.39
C GLU A 229 4.60 -3.91 12.62
N GLU A 230 5.48 -2.92 12.43
CA GLU A 230 5.98 -2.08 13.52
C GLU A 230 4.84 -1.28 14.19
N SER A 231 3.93 -0.72 13.39
CA SER A 231 2.79 0.05 13.90
C SER A 231 1.79 -0.80 14.67
N TRP A 232 1.46 -2.00 14.18
CA TRP A 232 0.54 -2.92 14.86
C TRP A 232 1.11 -3.31 16.22
N ARG A 233 2.38 -3.72 16.28
CA ARG A 233 3.07 -4.05 17.53
C ARG A 233 3.05 -2.91 18.52
N THR A 234 3.33 -1.70 18.05
CA THR A 234 3.50 -0.53 18.90
C THR A 234 2.17 0.00 19.42
N TYR A 235 1.14 0.04 18.57
CA TYR A 235 -0.08 0.81 18.85
C TYR A 235 -1.32 -0.03 19.07
N LEU A 236 -1.37 -1.28 18.61
CA LEU A 236 -2.59 -2.10 18.65
C LEU A 236 -2.48 -3.34 19.54
N LEU A 237 -1.24 -3.82 19.76
CA LEU A 237 -0.97 -5.01 20.55
C LEU A 237 -0.52 -4.72 21.97
N VAL A 238 -0.01 -3.51 22.25
CA VAL A 238 0.28 -3.08 23.63
C VAL A 238 -1.03 -2.99 24.40
N ASP A 239 -1.09 -3.63 25.57
CA ASP A 239 -2.23 -3.46 26.48
C ASP A 239 -2.21 -2.03 27.01
N CYS A 240 -3.17 -1.21 26.57
CA CYS A 240 -3.27 0.22 26.88
C CYS A 240 -3.58 0.53 28.36
N ASN A 241 -3.20 -0.32 29.31
CA ASN A 241 -3.28 -0.03 30.73
C ASN A 241 -2.21 0.99 31.19
N GLY A 242 -1.37 1.50 30.26
CA GLY A 242 -0.42 2.58 30.50
C GLY A 242 -0.54 3.66 29.43
N ASP A 243 -0.24 4.91 29.80
CA ASP A 243 -0.19 6.06 28.90
C ASP A 243 0.56 5.72 27.59
N PRO A 244 0.09 6.18 26.42
CA PRO A 244 0.77 5.93 25.16
C PRO A 244 2.22 6.45 25.22
N PRO A 245 3.20 5.74 24.63
CA PRO A 245 4.60 6.16 24.64
C PRO A 245 4.72 7.59 24.07
N LYS A 246 5.13 8.56 24.91
CA LYS A 246 5.17 9.98 24.53
C LYS A 246 6.27 10.33 23.50
N ASP A 247 7.20 9.41 23.22
CA ASP A 247 8.50 9.75 22.61
C ASP A 247 8.84 9.07 21.26
N LEU A 248 7.86 8.62 20.48
CA LEU A 248 8.14 8.09 19.13
C LEU A 248 8.24 9.15 18.01
N LYS A 249 8.14 10.44 18.34
CA LYS A 249 8.39 11.54 17.40
C LYS A 249 9.88 11.57 17.01
N GLY A 250 10.27 10.83 15.98
CA GLY A 250 11.60 11.00 15.36
C GLY A 250 12.23 9.77 14.74
N ARG A 251 11.67 8.57 14.90
CA ARG A 251 12.17 7.38 14.19
C ARG A 251 11.44 7.22 12.87
N GLY A 252 11.76 8.10 11.92
CA GLY A 252 11.50 7.80 10.51
C GLY A 252 12.23 6.49 10.14
N PRO A 253 11.72 5.72 9.18
CA PRO A 253 12.34 4.47 8.77
C PRO A 253 13.81 4.72 8.45
N ARG A 254 14.70 4.00 9.16
CA ARG A 254 16.13 4.02 8.87
C ARG A 254 16.26 3.53 7.43
N ARG A 255 16.73 4.39 6.52
CA ARG A 255 17.06 3.98 5.15
C ARG A 255 18.05 2.83 5.25
N GLY A 256 17.58 1.60 5.05
CA GLY A 256 18.45 0.46 4.83
C GLY A 256 19.31 0.80 3.62
N ARG A 257 20.62 0.77 3.82
CA ARG A 257 21.57 0.83 2.70
C ARG A 257 21.38 -0.50 1.96
N ASP A 258 20.88 -0.46 0.73
CA ASP A 258 20.78 -1.66 -0.10
C ASP A 258 22.17 -2.31 -0.20
N PRO A 259 22.28 -3.64 -0.05
CA PRO A 259 23.49 -4.34 -0.44
C PRO A 259 23.63 -4.21 -1.96
N ASP A 260 24.76 -3.68 -2.41
CA ASP A 260 25.08 -3.41 -3.81
C ASP A 260 24.77 -4.62 -4.71
N GLY A 261 23.60 -4.60 -5.35
CA GLY A 261 23.33 -5.38 -6.54
C GLY A 261 23.95 -4.63 -7.71
N ASP A 262 25.05 -5.17 -8.24
CA ASP A 262 25.86 -4.55 -9.27
C ASP A 262 25.05 -4.43 -10.59
N VAL A 263 24.34 -3.32 -10.78
CA VAL A 263 23.67 -2.94 -12.05
C VAL A 263 24.65 -2.20 -12.98
N ALA A 264 25.95 -2.16 -12.64
CA ALA A 264 26.94 -1.33 -13.32
C ALA A 264 27.33 -1.81 -14.73
N SER A 265 26.77 -2.91 -15.24
CA SER A 265 27.19 -3.50 -16.51
C SER A 265 26.05 -3.70 -17.52
N PHE A 266 25.02 -2.85 -17.57
CA PHE A 266 24.09 -2.86 -18.70
C PHE A 266 23.57 -1.47 -19.02
N VAL A 267 23.22 -1.28 -20.28
CA VAL A 267 22.88 -0.01 -20.94
C VAL A 267 24.10 0.73 -21.53
N LYS A 268 24.78 0.08 -22.48
CA LYS A 268 25.06 0.83 -23.73
C LYS A 268 23.68 1.02 -24.37
N LEU A 269 23.09 2.21 -24.25
CA LEU A 269 21.97 2.61 -25.12
C LEU A 269 22.54 2.55 -26.54
N SER A 270 22.41 1.41 -27.20
CA SER A 270 22.59 1.38 -28.64
C SER A 270 21.50 2.28 -29.21
N ALA A 271 21.85 3.13 -30.16
CA ALA A 271 20.94 4.07 -30.81
C ALA A 271 19.81 3.39 -31.63
N GLY A 272 19.52 2.11 -31.36
CA GLY A 272 18.55 1.26 -32.05
C GLY A 272 17.54 0.56 -31.14
N THR A 273 17.48 0.85 -29.84
CA THR A 273 16.31 0.43 -29.03
C THR A 273 15.11 1.27 -29.48
N LEU A 274 14.23 0.63 -30.26
CA LEU A 274 13.01 1.22 -30.81
C LEU A 274 12.19 1.87 -29.68
N TRP A 275 12.08 3.18 -29.72
CA TRP A 275 11.04 3.93 -29.03
C TRP A 275 9.80 3.84 -29.90
N GLU A 276 8.95 2.81 -29.69
CA GLU A 276 7.63 2.83 -30.29
C GLU A 276 6.80 3.90 -29.60
N LEU A 277 6.86 5.12 -30.14
CA LEU A 277 5.67 5.95 -30.20
C LEU A 277 4.67 5.15 -31.01
N VAL A 278 3.72 4.48 -30.34
CA VAL A 278 2.59 3.80 -31.00
C VAL A 278 2.03 4.78 -32.03
N PRO A 279 2.15 4.51 -33.34
CA PRO A 279 1.56 5.38 -34.33
C PRO A 279 0.05 5.34 -34.08
N ALA A 280 -0.56 6.49 -33.87
CA ALA A 280 -2.01 6.59 -33.94
C ALA A 280 -2.41 6.10 -35.33
N SER A 281 -3.03 4.93 -35.41
CA SER A 281 -3.60 4.42 -36.65
C SER A 281 -4.72 5.36 -37.07
N HIS A 282 -4.38 6.36 -37.89
CA HIS A 282 -5.35 7.05 -38.72
C HIS A 282 -5.81 6.06 -39.78
N SER A 283 -6.94 5.39 -39.51
CA SER A 283 -7.74 4.80 -40.57
C SER A 283 -8.33 5.95 -41.38
N GLU A 284 -7.68 6.34 -42.48
CA GLU A 284 -8.32 7.11 -43.53
C GLU A 284 -9.43 6.24 -44.13
N GLY A 285 -10.67 6.44 -43.67
CA GLY A 285 -11.84 5.94 -44.37
C GLY A 285 -11.97 6.70 -45.68
N ARG A 286 -11.73 6.01 -46.80
CA ARG A 286 -12.23 6.46 -48.11
C ARG A 286 -13.75 6.29 -48.12
N CYS A 287 -14.47 7.39 -48.28
CA CYS A 287 -15.81 7.36 -48.82
C CYS A 287 -15.68 7.08 -50.32
N GLU A 288 -16.00 5.86 -50.74
CA GLU A 288 -16.42 5.61 -52.11
C GLU A 288 -17.90 5.99 -52.21
N GLU A 289 -18.20 6.95 -53.08
CA GLU A 289 -19.55 7.25 -53.56
C GLU A 289 -19.89 6.22 -54.65
N ASP A 290 -21.02 5.54 -54.48
CA ASP A 290 -21.88 4.99 -55.55
C ASP A 290 -23.34 5.02 -55.05
#